data_AF-A0A6J5C600-F1
#
_entry.id   AF-A0A6J5C600-F1
#
_cell.length_a   1.000
_cell.length_b   1.000
_cell.length_c   1.000
_cell.angle_alpha   90.00
_cell.angle_beta   90.00
_cell.angle_gamma   90.00
#
_symmetry.space_group_name_H-M   'P 1'
#
loop_
_entity.id
_entity.type
_entity.pdbx_description
1 polymer ?
#
loop_
_entity_poly.entity_id
_entity_poly.type
_entity_poly.pdbx_seq_one_letter_code
_entity_poly.pdbx_strand_id
1 'polypeptide(L)'
;MRDQLRQTAATYANFKAVVYYENPLPGDVAGQDYDRAGFIDLNEPRDLILLPDADYYVCGPIQFMRLQHDALRNGHSRNADSLRGLRP
;
A
#
# COMPACT_ATOMS: atom_id res chain seq x y z
N MET A 1 -8.13 3.69 -15.88
CA MET A 1 -6.98 3.75 -14.96
C MET A 1 -6.71 2.43 -14.25
N ARG A 2 -7.67 1.86 -13.49
CA ARG A 2 -7.50 0.55 -12.81
C ARG A 2 -6.96 -0.54 -13.74
N ASP A 3 -7.61 -0.76 -14.89
CA ASP A 3 -7.25 -1.84 -15.80
C ASP A 3 -5.85 -1.64 -16.41
N GLN A 4 -5.45 -0.37 -16.64
CA GLN A 4 -4.11 -0.04 -17.10
C GLN A 4 -3.05 -0.39 -16.04
N LEU A 5 -3.31 -0.09 -14.76
CA LEU A 5 -2.40 -0.46 -13.66
C LEU A 5 -2.28 -1.99 -13.52
N ARG A 6 -3.38 -2.71 -13.67
CA ARG A 6 -3.39 -4.18 -13.66
C ARG A 6 -2.60 -4.77 -14.82
N GLN A 7 -2.77 -4.22 -16.02
CA GLN A 7 -1.97 -4.63 -17.17
C GLN A 7 -0.48 -4.39 -16.95
N THR A 8 -0.09 -3.23 -16.40
CA THR A 8 1.31 -2.94 -16.05
C THR A 8 1.85 -3.93 -15.01
N ALA A 9 1.07 -4.27 -13.98
CA ALA A 9 1.46 -5.26 -12.98
C ALA A 9 1.61 -6.69 -13.55
N ALA A 10 0.83 -7.04 -14.56
CA ALA A 10 0.99 -8.31 -15.28
C ALA A 10 2.25 -8.33 -16.16
N THR A 11 2.64 -7.18 -16.72
CA THR A 11 3.80 -7.06 -17.63
C THR A 11 5.13 -7.01 -16.88
N TYR A 12 5.21 -6.32 -15.73
CA TYR A 12 6.46 -6.05 -15.04
C TYR A 12 6.51 -6.69 -13.65
N ALA A 13 7.40 -7.66 -13.46
CA ALA A 13 7.51 -8.41 -12.20
C ALA A 13 7.86 -7.54 -10.97
N ASN A 14 8.57 -6.43 -11.19
CA ASN A 14 8.96 -5.44 -10.19
C ASN A 14 7.90 -4.36 -9.93
N PHE A 15 6.78 -4.37 -10.65
CA PHE A 15 5.66 -3.48 -10.39
C PHE A 15 4.54 -4.24 -9.69
N LYS A 16 4.01 -3.66 -8.62
CA LYS A 16 2.91 -4.22 -7.83
C LYS A 16 1.87 -3.13 -7.65
N ALA A 17 0.60 -3.49 -7.83
CA ALA A 17 -0.54 -2.60 -7.61
C ALA A 17 -1.49 -3.27 -6.63
N VAL A 18 -1.98 -2.50 -5.65
CA VAL A 18 -3.04 -2.90 -4.73
C VAL A 18 -4.11 -1.82 -4.73
N VAL A 19 -5.34 -2.20 -4.99
CA VAL A 19 -6.50 -1.32 -5.14
C VAL A 19 -7.44 -1.51 -3.95
N TYR A 20 -7.72 -0.41 -3.26
CA TYR A 20 -8.68 -0.36 -2.15
C TYR A 20 -9.97 0.29 -2.61
N TYR A 21 -11.11 -0.35 -2.33
CA TYR A 21 -12.43 0.25 -2.46
C TYR A 21 -13.00 0.44 -1.05
N GLU A 22 -13.20 1.70 -0.64
CA GLU A 22 -13.69 2.01 0.71
C GLU A 22 -15.09 1.43 0.94
N ASN A 23 -15.98 1.62 -0.04
CA ASN A 23 -17.35 1.13 -0.02
C ASN A 23 -17.65 0.43 -1.35
N PRO A 24 -17.28 -0.86 -1.52
CA PRO A 24 -17.56 -1.60 -2.75
C PRO A 24 -19.07 -1.64 -3.03
N LEU A 25 -19.44 -1.52 -4.31
CA LEU A 25 -20.82 -1.63 -4.75
C LEU A 25 -21.24 -3.12 -4.82
N PRO A 26 -22.54 -3.43 -4.82
CA PRO A 26 -23.02 -4.82 -4.89
C PRO A 26 -22.54 -5.63 -6.10
N GLY A 27 -22.09 -4.97 -7.17
CA GLY A 27 -21.55 -5.61 -8.37
C GLY A 27 -20.02 -5.73 -8.39
N ASP A 28 -19.30 -5.11 -7.44
CA ASP A 28 -17.85 -5.16 -7.41
C ASP A 28 -17.37 -6.49 -6.82
N VAL A 29 -16.38 -7.12 -7.47
CA VAL A 29 -15.87 -8.43 -7.08
C VAL A 29 -14.44 -8.32 -6.53
N ALA A 30 -14.22 -8.77 -5.30
CA ALA A 30 -12.87 -8.82 -4.71
C ALA A 30 -11.91 -9.70 -5.54
N GLY A 31 -10.68 -9.25 -5.72
CA GLY A 31 -9.66 -9.84 -6.61
C GLY A 31 -9.80 -9.44 -8.08
N GLN A 32 -10.99 -9.02 -8.52
CA GLN A 32 -11.24 -8.61 -9.91
C GLN A 32 -11.41 -7.10 -10.07
N ASP A 33 -12.18 -6.45 -9.21
CA ASP A 33 -12.42 -5.02 -9.29
C ASP A 33 -11.57 -4.23 -8.30
N TYR A 34 -11.28 -4.84 -7.15
CA TYR A 34 -10.46 -4.30 -6.08
C TYR A 34 -9.75 -5.44 -5.35
N ASP A 35 -8.69 -5.13 -4.61
CA ASP A 35 -7.92 -6.13 -3.87
C ASP A 35 -8.30 -6.16 -2.38
N ARG A 36 -8.68 -5.00 -1.81
CA ARG A 36 -9.09 -4.86 -0.41
C ARG A 36 -10.27 -3.91 -0.26
N ALA A 37 -11.19 -4.25 0.64
CA ALA A 37 -12.31 -3.37 0.99
C ALA A 37 -11.93 -2.49 2.18
N GLY A 38 -12.54 -1.31 2.27
CA GLY A 38 -12.29 -0.34 3.34
C GLY A 38 -11.22 0.69 2.98
N PHE A 39 -10.93 1.56 3.94
CA PHE A 39 -9.90 2.59 3.80
C PHE A 39 -8.51 1.95 3.73
N ILE A 40 -7.57 2.62 3.05
CA ILE A 40 -6.22 2.09 2.87
C ILE A 40 -5.50 1.92 4.22
N ASP A 41 -4.96 0.72 4.46
CA ASP A 41 -4.10 0.41 5.60
C ASP A 41 -2.68 0.10 5.11
N LEU A 42 -1.71 0.96 5.45
CA LEU A 42 -0.31 0.78 5.04
C LEU A 42 0.43 -0.28 5.85
N ASN A 43 -0.19 -0.83 6.91
CA ASN A 43 0.34 -1.99 7.61
C ASN A 43 -0.02 -3.31 6.91
N GLU A 44 -0.87 -3.30 5.89
CA GLU A 44 -1.29 -4.52 5.20
C GLU A 44 -1.38 -4.30 3.68
N PRO A 45 -0.66 -5.07 2.85
CA PRO A 45 0.40 -6.00 3.22
C PRO A 45 1.69 -5.24 3.59
N ARG A 46 2.10 -5.35 4.86
CA ARG A 46 3.31 -4.68 5.41
C ARG A 46 4.53 -4.87 4.53
N ASP A 47 4.83 -6.11 4.13
CA ASP A 47 6.07 -6.44 3.42
C ASP A 47 6.09 -5.95 1.96
N LEU A 48 4.92 -5.59 1.42
CA LEU A 48 4.82 -5.00 0.10
C LEU A 48 5.01 -3.48 0.15
N ILE A 49 4.55 -2.86 1.23
CA ILE A 49 4.47 -1.40 1.36
C ILE A 49 5.70 -0.89 2.12
N LEU A 50 5.98 -1.40 3.32
CA LEU A 50 7.04 -0.94 4.21
C LEU A 50 8.40 -1.57 3.89
N LEU A 51 8.95 -1.21 2.73
CA LEU A 51 10.26 -1.65 2.28
C LEU A 51 11.39 -0.84 2.95
N PRO A 52 12.55 -1.48 3.24
CA PRO A 52 13.72 -0.76 3.72
C PRO A 52 14.24 0.19 2.64
N ASP A 53 14.73 1.37 3.06
CA ASP A 53 15.35 2.38 2.21
C ASP A 53 14.48 2.82 0.99
N ALA A 54 13.16 2.76 1.14
CA ALA A 54 12.22 3.21 0.12
C ALA A 54 11.81 4.67 0.31
N ASP A 55 11.62 5.36 -0.81
CA ASP A 55 10.98 6.68 -0.85
C ASP A 55 9.48 6.54 -1.08
N TYR A 56 8.69 7.24 -0.27
CA TYR A 56 7.22 7.17 -0.32
C TYR A 56 6.63 8.47 -0.83
N TYR A 57 5.80 8.34 -1.87
CA TYR A 57 5.09 9.46 -2.48
C TYR A 57 3.59 9.30 -2.21
N VAL A 58 2.97 10.31 -1.59
CA VAL A 58 1.55 10.29 -1.22
C VAL A 58 0.86 11.50 -1.85
N CYS A 59 -0.30 11.28 -2.46
CA CYS A 59 -1.15 12.33 -3.01
C CYS A 59 -2.62 12.11 -2.64
N GLY A 60 -3.43 13.17 -2.72
CA GLY A 60 -4.86 13.11 -2.44
C GLY A 60 -5.32 14.26 -1.54
N PRO A 61 -6.51 14.13 -0.92
CA PRO A 61 -7.00 15.12 0.04
C PRO A 61 -6.03 15.32 1.21
N ILE A 62 -5.97 16.52 1.78
CA ILE A 62 -5.00 16.87 2.84
C ILE A 62 -5.08 15.92 4.04
N GLN A 63 -6.29 15.56 4.48
CA GLN A 63 -6.45 14.66 5.63
C GLN A 63 -6.01 13.24 5.32
N PHE A 64 -6.30 12.74 4.11
CA PHE A 64 -5.78 11.46 3.64
C PHE A 64 -4.25 11.46 3.66
N MET A 65 -3.62 12.47 3.07
CA MET A 65 -2.15 12.55 3.03
C MET A 65 -1.52 12.61 4.42
N ARG A 66 -2.12 13.35 5.37
CA ARG A 66 -1.65 13.40 6.76
C ARG A 66 -1.72 12.05 7.46
N LEU A 67 -2.86 11.36 7.33
CA LEU A 67 -3.05 10.02 7.91
C LEU A 67 -2.03 9.03 7.36
N GLN A 68 -1.83 9.00 6.04
CA GLN A 68 -0.86 8.10 5.42
C GLN A 68 0.58 8.45 5.80
N HIS A 69 0.94 9.75 5.84
CA HIS A 69 2.25 10.21 6.28
C HIS A 69 2.57 9.73 7.71
N ASP A 70 1.63 9.90 8.63
CA ASP A 70 1.83 9.51 10.03
C ASP A 70 1.93 7.98 10.18
N ALA A 71 1.12 7.22 9.42
CA ALA A 71 1.21 5.76 9.36
C ALA A 71 2.58 5.29 8.86
N LEU A 72 3.11 5.89 7.79
CA LEU A 72 4.44 5.59 7.27
C LEU A 72 5.53 5.91 8.30
N ARG A 73 5.49 7.09 8.92
CA ARG A 73 6.52 7.50 9.90
C ARG A 73 6.57 6.58 11.11
N ASN A 74 5.41 6.14 11.60
CA ASN A 74 5.30 5.21 12.73
C ASN A 74 5.67 3.77 12.33
N GLY A 75 5.29 3.35 11.11
CA GLY A 75 5.60 2.02 10.57
C GLY A 75 7.09 1.77 10.39
N HIS A 76 7.84 2.79 9.95
CA HIS A 76 9.30 2.75 9.83
C HIS A 76 10.01 2.62 11.18
N SER A 77 9.52 3.31 12.22
CA SER A 77 10.08 3.19 13.57
C SER A 77 10.05 1.74 14.06
N ARG A 78 8.92 1.04 13.84
CA ARG A 78 8.78 -0.38 14.20
C ARG A 78 9.65 -1.32 13.36
N ASN A 79 9.91 -0.98 12.09
CA ASN A 79 10.74 -1.79 11.20
C ASN A 79 12.25 -1.59 11.47
N ALA A 80 12.65 -0.39 11.90
CA ALA A 80 14.02 -0.11 12.31
C ALA A 80 14.42 -0.92 13.57
N ASP A 81 13.48 -1.16 14.48
CA ASP A 81 13.71 -1.96 15.68
C ASP A 81 13.79 -3.47 15.40
N SER A 82 13.04 -3.99 14.42
CA SER A 82 13.16 -5.40 14.00
C SER A 82 14.45 -5.67 13.21
N LEU A 83 14.93 -4.71 12.42
CA LEU A 83 16.17 -4.82 11.64
C LEU A 83 17.44 -4.62 12.48
N ARG A 84 17.35 -4.06 13.70
CA ARG A 84 18.49 -3.94 14.63
C ARG A 84 18.98 -5.29 15.18
N GLY A 85 18.13 -6.32 15.17
CA GLY A 85 18.49 -7.68 15.59
C GLY A 85 19.09 -8.57 14.50
N LEU A 86 19.21 -8.06 13.26
CA LEU A 86 19.65 -8.81 12.07
C LEU A 86 20.93 -8.24 11.44
N ARG A 87 21.57 -7.24 12.06
CA ARG A 87 22.90 -6.79 11.65
C ARG A 87 23.94 -7.62 12.40
N PRO A 88 24.93 -8.20 11.70
CA PRO A 88 26.00 -8.97 12.33
C PRO A 88 26.85 -8.13 13.29
#